data_AF-A0A1C6F709-F1
#
_entry.id   AF-A0A1C6F709-F1
#
_cell.length_a   1.000
_cell.length_b   1.000
_cell.length_c   1.000
_cell.angle_alpha   90.00
_cell.angle_beta   90.00
_cell.angle_gamma   90.00
#
_symmetry.space_group_name_H-M   'P 1'
#
loop_
_entity.id
_entity.type
_entity.pdbx_description
1 polymer ?
#
loop_
_entity_poly.entity_id
_entity_poly.type
_entity_poly.pdbx_seq_one_letter_code
_entity_poly.pdbx_strand_id
1 'polypeptide(L)'
;MMEGYDATKAQAFIVGKMKESGRYRDEELPFVEKLVGAAIEADQAFMAQSGVLDGEYYDEDDAFEYIVDQVVEALDADEGAELDVAEAVELYMDYNDAFLQENDLVDWE
;
A
#
# COMPACT_ATOMS: atom_id res chain seq x y z
N MET A 1 8.84 -2.26 11.00
CA MET A 1 7.82 -3.16 10.44
C MET A 1 7.26 -4.01 11.56
N MET A 2 5.95 -4.25 11.56
CA MET A 2 5.26 -5.14 12.49
C MET A 2 5.83 -6.57 12.43
N GLU A 3 5.99 -7.21 13.58
CA GLU A 3 6.52 -8.58 13.64
C GLU A 3 5.58 -9.54 12.92
N GLY A 4 6.10 -10.32 11.96
CA GLY A 4 5.32 -11.28 11.19
C GLY A 4 4.81 -10.80 9.82
N TYR A 5 4.89 -9.50 9.52
CA TYR A 5 4.53 -8.99 8.20
C TYR A 5 5.53 -9.47 7.12
N ASP A 6 5.01 -10.14 6.09
CA ASP A 6 5.79 -10.64 4.95
C ASP A 6 5.45 -9.82 3.70
N ALA A 7 6.29 -8.83 3.40
CA ALA A 7 6.06 -7.89 2.29
C ALA A 7 5.88 -8.58 0.93
N THR A 8 6.56 -9.71 0.70
CA THR A 8 6.42 -10.45 -0.57
C THR A 8 5.05 -11.12 -0.66
N LYS A 9 4.56 -11.71 0.45
CA LYS A 9 3.21 -12.29 0.49
C LYS A 9 2.13 -11.23 0.41
N ALA A 10 2.29 -10.13 1.13
CA ALA A 10 1.37 -9.00 1.08
C ALA A 10 1.25 -8.46 -0.34
N GLN A 11 2.38 -8.19 -1.01
CA GLN A 11 2.39 -7.74 -2.40
C GLN A 11 1.65 -8.71 -3.33
N ALA A 12 1.95 -10.01 -3.26
CA ALA A 12 1.30 -11.00 -4.10
C ALA A 12 -0.22 -11.09 -3.84
N PHE A 13 -0.64 -10.98 -2.58
CA PHE A 13 -2.05 -10.96 -2.20
C PHE A 13 -2.77 -9.73 -2.74
N ILE A 14 -2.21 -8.53 -2.51
CA ILE A 14 -2.79 -7.25 -2.90
C ILE A 14 -2.89 -7.14 -4.42
N VAL A 15 -1.82 -7.51 -5.15
CA VAL A 15 -1.84 -7.55 -6.63
C VAL A 15 -2.93 -8.52 -7.13
N GLY A 16 -3.09 -9.66 -6.45
CA GLY A 16 -4.18 -10.61 -6.72
C GLY A 16 -5.57 -9.96 -6.56
N LYS A 17 -5.81 -9.26 -5.45
CA LYS A 17 -7.07 -8.55 -5.20
C LYS A 17 -7.32 -7.43 -6.20
N MET A 18 -6.30 -6.64 -6.52
CA MET A 18 -6.38 -5.59 -7.54
C MET A 18 -6.72 -6.17 -8.92
N LYS A 19 -6.16 -7.33 -9.29
CA LYS A 19 -6.55 -8.04 -10.50
C LYS A 19 -8.01 -8.50 -10.46
N GLU A 20 -8.46 -9.08 -9.35
CA GLU A 20 -9.83 -9.57 -9.17
C GLU A 20 -10.88 -8.45 -9.19
N SER A 21 -10.50 -7.23 -8.81
CA SER A 21 -11.39 -6.05 -8.86
C SER A 21 -11.92 -5.74 -10.27
N GLY A 22 -11.24 -6.22 -11.32
CA GLY A 22 -11.55 -5.93 -12.72
C GLY A 22 -11.20 -4.50 -13.16
N ARG A 23 -10.58 -3.70 -12.29
CA ARG A 23 -10.15 -2.32 -12.59
C ARG A 23 -8.92 -2.27 -13.51
N TYR A 24 -8.03 -3.25 -13.40
CA TYR A 24 -6.78 -3.32 -14.16
C TYR A 24 -6.81 -4.45 -15.19
N ARG A 25 -6.24 -4.20 -16.37
CA ARG A 25 -6.05 -5.21 -17.42
C ARG A 25 -4.77 -6.00 -17.19
N ASP A 26 -4.65 -7.16 -17.83
CA ASP A 26 -3.48 -8.03 -17.68
C ASP A 26 -2.18 -7.32 -18.11
N GLU A 27 -2.22 -6.45 -19.12
CA GLU A 27 -1.06 -5.64 -19.55
C GLU A 27 -0.62 -4.58 -18.54
N GLU A 28 -1.50 -4.20 -17.60
CA GLU A 28 -1.24 -3.20 -16.56
C GLU A 28 -0.66 -3.85 -15.29
N LEU A 29 -0.76 -5.17 -15.14
CA LEU A 29 -0.29 -5.87 -13.94
C LEU A 29 1.19 -5.63 -13.60
N PRO A 30 2.14 -5.59 -14.56
CA PRO A 30 3.53 -5.27 -14.22
C PRO A 30 3.72 -3.86 -13.65
N PHE A 31 2.83 -2.92 -13.98
CA PHE A 31 2.82 -1.59 -13.38
C PHE A 31 2.19 -1.64 -11.98
N VAL A 32 1.05 -2.33 -11.84
CA VAL A 32 0.39 -2.54 -10.54
C VAL A 32 1.33 -3.20 -9.53
N GLU A 33 2.10 -4.21 -9.94
CA GLU A 33 3.11 -4.86 -9.10
C GLU A 33 4.15 -3.87 -8.57
N LYS A 34 4.63 -2.96 -9.41
CA LYS A 34 5.59 -1.91 -9.01
C LYS A 34 4.95 -0.90 -8.08
N LEU A 35 3.73 -0.48 -8.38
CA LEU A 35 2.97 0.47 -7.58
C LEU A 35 2.74 -0.07 -6.16
N VAL A 36 2.24 -1.32 -6.04
CA VAL A 36 2.03 -1.97 -4.74
C VAL A 36 3.36 -2.15 -4.01
N GLY A 37 4.44 -2.50 -4.72
CA GLY A 37 5.77 -2.60 -4.12
C GLY A 37 6.23 -1.27 -3.52
N ALA A 38 6.12 -0.17 -4.27
CA ALA A 38 6.46 1.17 -3.81
C ALA A 38 5.57 1.61 -2.63
N ALA A 39 4.27 1.30 -2.67
CA ALA A 39 3.34 1.63 -1.60
C ALA A 39 3.70 0.91 -0.29
N ILE A 40 4.03 -0.39 -0.36
CA ILE A 40 4.48 -1.16 0.81
C ILE A 40 5.78 -0.58 1.39
N GLU A 41 6.74 -0.21 0.54
CA GLU A 41 8.00 0.39 0.99
C GLU A 41 7.76 1.75 1.66
N ALA A 42 6.91 2.59 1.07
CA ALA A 42 6.54 3.89 1.61
C ALA A 42 5.80 3.77 2.95
N ASP A 43 4.82 2.88 3.06
CA ASP A 43 4.05 2.64 4.28
C ASP A 43 4.95 2.15 5.43
N GLN A 44 5.91 1.26 5.13
CA GLN A 44 6.92 0.84 6.10
C GLN A 44 7.83 1.98 6.55
N ALA A 45 8.22 2.87 5.63
CA ALA A 45 8.99 4.05 5.97
C ALA A 45 8.18 5.01 6.84
N PHE A 46 6.90 5.22 6.51
CA PHE A 46 5.98 6.03 7.31
C PHE A 46 5.86 5.50 8.74
N MET A 47 5.58 4.21 8.92
CA MET A 47 5.50 3.59 10.24
C MET A 47 6.81 3.72 11.04
N ALA A 48 7.96 3.66 10.37
CA ALA A 48 9.26 3.79 11.02
C ALA A 48 9.58 5.23 11.46
N GLN A 49 9.08 6.25 10.75
CA GLN A 49 9.35 7.66 11.06
C GLN A 49 8.28 8.32 11.95
N SER A 50 7.04 7.80 11.94
CA SER A 50 5.90 8.35 12.70
C SER A 50 5.84 7.90 14.16
N GLY A 51 6.67 6.94 14.57
CA GLY A 51 6.67 6.39 15.93
C GLY A 51 5.56 5.35 16.18
N VAL A 52 4.81 4.95 15.14
CA VAL A 52 3.76 3.92 15.24
C VAL A 52 4.31 2.60 15.79
N LEU A 53 5.54 2.24 15.39
CA LEU A 53 6.21 1.04 15.91
C LEU A 53 6.60 1.13 17.39
N ASP A 54 6.61 2.34 17.96
CA ASP A 54 6.84 2.62 19.38
C ASP A 54 5.53 2.80 20.17
N GLY A 55 4.37 2.58 19.52
CA GLY A 55 3.04 2.62 20.14
C GLY A 55 2.26 3.91 19.92
N GLU A 56 2.75 4.83 19.08
CA GLU A 56 1.94 5.96 18.59
C GLU A 56 0.82 5.46 17.65
N TYR A 57 -0.21 6.28 17.48
CA TYR A 57 -1.33 5.96 16.60
C TYR A 57 -0.94 6.07 15.13
N TYR A 58 -1.38 5.12 14.30
CA TYR A 58 -1.25 5.20 12.85
C TYR A 58 -2.33 6.12 12.30
N ASP A 59 -1.93 7.31 11.85
CA ASP A 59 -2.81 8.28 11.22
C ASP A 59 -2.95 7.94 9.73
N GLU A 60 -4.13 7.43 9.35
CA GLU A 60 -4.41 6.96 7.99
C GLU A 60 -4.37 8.08 6.95
N ASP A 61 -4.79 9.30 7.31
CA ASP A 61 -4.78 10.44 6.39
C ASP A 61 -3.34 10.87 6.09
N ASP A 62 -2.51 11.02 7.14
CA ASP A 62 -1.08 11.35 6.98
C ASP A 62 -0.32 10.23 6.24
N ALA A 63 -0.64 8.97 6.53
CA ALA A 63 -0.03 7.83 5.85
C ALA A 63 -0.40 7.81 4.36
N PHE A 64 -1.68 8.03 4.05
CA PHE A 64 -2.17 8.08 2.67
C PHE A 64 -1.45 9.15 1.86
N GLU A 65 -1.42 10.40 2.35
CA GLU A 65 -0.72 11.50 1.67
C GLU A 65 0.76 11.17 1.45
N TYR A 66 1.44 10.65 2.47
CA TYR A 66 2.84 10.26 2.37
C TYR A 66 3.08 9.15 1.34
N ILE A 67 2.24 8.11 1.33
CA ILE A 67 2.39 6.98 0.40
C ILE A 67 2.16 7.43 -1.04
N VAL A 68 1.13 8.26 -1.29
CA VAL A 68 0.87 8.82 -2.63
C VAL A 68 2.09 9.58 -3.14
N ASP A 69 2.63 10.51 -2.35
CA ASP A 69 3.81 11.29 -2.72
C ASP A 69 5.01 10.40 -3.07
N GLN A 70 5.28 9.39 -2.24
CA GLN A 70 6.40 8.47 -2.47
C GLN A 70 6.20 7.59 -3.70
N VAL A 71 4.97 7.14 -3.97
CA VAL A 71 4.67 6.32 -5.15
C VAL A 71 4.76 7.15 -6.43
N VAL A 72 4.26 8.39 -6.43
CA VAL A 72 4.40 9.33 -7.56
C VAL A 72 5.87 9.55 -7.89
N GLU A 73 6.70 9.82 -6.88
CA GLU A 73 8.15 9.99 -7.05
C GLU A 73 8.81 8.71 -7.56
N ALA A 74 8.50 7.55 -6.98
CA ALA A 74 9.12 6.27 -7.32
C ALA A 74 8.77 5.81 -8.75
N LEU A 75 7.61 6.17 -9.26
CA LEU A 75 7.13 5.78 -10.59
C LEU A 75 7.40 6.83 -11.67
N ASP A 76 7.97 7.99 -11.31
CA ASP A 76 8.15 9.16 -12.19
C ASP A 76 6.81 9.51 -12.89
N ALA A 77 5.72 9.47 -12.10
CA ALA A 77 4.37 9.72 -12.58
C ALA A 77 4.21 11.22 -12.89
N ASP A 78 3.47 11.55 -13.96
CA ASP A 78 3.20 12.93 -14.31
C ASP A 78 2.11 13.54 -13.41
N GLU A 79 2.03 14.88 -13.35
CA GLU A 79 0.99 15.61 -12.57
C GLU A 79 -0.44 15.18 -12.93
N GLY A 80 -0.65 14.59 -14.11
CA GLY A 80 -1.95 14.07 -14.54
C GLY A 80 -2.32 12.71 -13.95
N ALA A 81 -1.33 11.92 -13.52
CA ALA A 81 -1.51 10.58 -12.98
C ALA A 81 -1.60 10.54 -11.45
N GLU A 82 -1.43 11.67 -10.75
CA GLU A 82 -1.49 11.75 -9.29
C GLU A 82 -2.84 11.26 -8.73
N LEU A 83 -3.95 11.59 -9.39
CA LEU A 83 -5.28 11.07 -9.03
C LEU A 83 -5.41 9.56 -9.25
N ASP A 84 -4.84 9.04 -10.34
CA ASP A 84 -4.86 7.60 -10.61
C ASP A 84 -3.99 6.83 -9.60
N VAL A 85 -2.87 7.42 -9.18
CA VAL A 85 -2.01 6.88 -8.11
C VAL A 85 -2.73 6.93 -6.77
N ALA A 86 -3.37 8.05 -6.43
CA ALA A 86 -4.16 8.19 -5.20
C ALA A 86 -5.24 7.09 -5.11
N GLU A 87 -6.06 6.91 -6.14
CA GLU A 87 -7.06 5.84 -6.18
C GLU A 87 -6.45 4.43 -6.09
N ALA A 88 -5.25 4.23 -6.64
CA ALA A 88 -4.55 2.96 -6.52
C ALA A 88 -3.98 2.72 -5.11
N VAL A 89 -3.53 3.78 -4.43
CA VAL A 89 -3.05 3.74 -3.05
C VAL A 89 -4.21 3.47 -2.08
N GLU A 90 -5.38 4.06 -2.29
CA GLU A 90 -6.59 3.72 -1.51
C GLU A 90 -6.89 2.22 -1.58
N LEU A 91 -6.89 1.64 -2.78
CA LEU A 91 -7.08 0.20 -2.98
C LEU A 91 -5.97 -0.63 -2.34
N TYR A 92 -4.73 -0.13 -2.36
CA TYR A 92 -3.62 -0.77 -1.66
C TYR A 92 -3.90 -0.81 -0.15
N MET A 93 -4.29 0.30 0.47
CA MET A 93 -4.53 0.38 1.91
C MET A 93 -5.67 -0.56 2.33
N ASP A 94 -6.79 -0.57 1.58
CA ASP A 94 -7.91 -1.48 1.81
C ASP A 94 -7.47 -2.96 1.77
N TYR A 95 -6.68 -3.35 0.76
CA TYR A 95 -6.25 -4.74 0.60
C TYR A 95 -5.10 -5.12 1.52
N ASN A 96 -4.25 -4.17 1.91
CA ASN A 96 -3.22 -4.39 2.91
C ASN A 96 -3.89 -4.62 4.27
N ASP A 97 -4.91 -3.84 4.61
CA ASP A 97 -5.69 -4.05 5.82
C ASP A 97 -6.35 -5.43 5.85
N ALA A 98 -7.01 -5.83 4.76
CA ALA A 98 -7.54 -7.18 4.62
C ALA A 98 -6.48 -8.27 4.78
N PHE A 99 -5.28 -8.07 4.23
CA PHE A 99 -4.16 -9.00 4.40
C PHE A 99 -3.72 -9.11 5.86
N LEU A 100 -3.61 -7.98 6.56
CA LEU A 100 -3.24 -7.95 7.97
C LEU A 100 -4.27 -8.71 8.82
N GLN A 101 -5.57 -8.49 8.58
CA GLN A 101 -6.64 -9.20 9.27
C GLN A 101 -6.63 -10.71 8.95
N GLU A 102 -6.51 -11.10 7.68
CA GLU A 102 -6.49 -12.52 7.26
C GLU A 102 -5.30 -13.31 7.81
N ASN A 103 -4.24 -12.63 8.26
CA ASN A 103 -3.03 -13.23 8.82
C ASN A 103 -2.87 -12.99 10.33
N ASP A 104 -3.93 -12.56 11.02
CA ASP A 104 -3.94 -12.27 12.47
C ASP A 104 -2.82 -11.28 12.90
N LEU A 105 -2.47 -10.34 12.01
CA LEU A 105 -1.44 -9.32 12.27
C LEU A 105 -2.02 -8.06 12.93
N VAL A 106 -3.32 -7.83 12.75
CA VAL A 106 -4.07 -6.74 13.36
C VAL A 106 -5.43 -7.26 13.83
N ASP A 107 -5.92 -6.70 14.93
CA ASP A 107 -7.25 -6.97 15.47
C ASP A 107 -7.98 -5.63 15.63
N TRP A 108 -8.85 -5.33 14.67
CA TRP A 108 -9.75 -4.19 14.73
C TRP A 108 -11.04 -4.64 15.42
N GLU A 109 -11.07 -4.56 16.76
CA GLU A 109 -12.28 -4.83 17.55
C GLU A 109 -13.44 -3.87 17.25
#